data_AF-A0A646IL37-F1
#
_entry.id   AF-A0A646IL37-F1
#
_cell.length_a   1.000
_cell.length_b   1.000
_cell.length_c   1.000
_cell.angle_alpha   90.00
_cell.angle_beta   90.00
_cell.angle_gamma   90.00
#
_symmetry.space_group_name_H-M   'P 1'
#
loop_
_entity.id
_entity.type
_entity.pdbx_description
1 polymer ?
#
loop_
_entity_poly.entity_id
_entity_poly.type
_entity_poly.pdbx_seq_one_letter_code
_entity_poly.pdbx_strand_id
1 'polypeptide(L)'
;ISPGGGIFPRTVKSIALTPEVRAMLDVTATEMAPNDLLHAILKAPADLLYNGGIGTYIKASTETHAQVGDRANDGLRVNGAELRCKVVAEGGNLGCTQLGRIEYAQHGGRINTDAIDNSAGVDCSDHEVNIKILL
;
A
#
# COMPACT_ATOMS: atom_id res chain seq x y z
N ILE A 1 -2.26 -17.39 14.47
CA ILE A 1 -2.83 -16.03 14.34
C ILE A 1 -2.78 -15.41 15.73
N SER A 2 -2.32 -14.16 15.86
CA SER A 2 -2.30 -13.45 17.15
C SER A 2 -3.72 -13.29 17.72
N PRO A 3 -3.87 -13.04 19.03
CA PRO A 3 -5.16 -12.69 19.61
C PRO A 3 -5.85 -11.57 18.83
N GLY A 4 -7.16 -11.72 18.61
CA GLY A 4 -7.99 -10.77 17.86
C GLY A 4 -7.83 -10.81 16.33
N GLY A 5 -6.81 -11.49 15.79
CA GLY A 5 -6.62 -11.63 14.35
C GLY A 5 -7.55 -12.67 13.71
N GLY A 6 -7.69 -12.61 12.38
CA GLY A 6 -8.52 -13.56 11.63
C GLY A 6 -8.13 -13.64 10.16
N ILE A 7 -8.65 -14.68 9.48
CA ILE A 7 -8.58 -14.84 8.03
C ILE A 7 -10.01 -14.80 7.51
N PHE A 8 -10.28 -13.88 6.59
CA PHE A 8 -11.63 -13.63 6.08
C PHE A 8 -11.66 -13.72 4.55
N PRO A 9 -12.66 -14.40 3.96
CA PRO A 9 -12.84 -14.39 2.52
C PRO A 9 -13.22 -13.00 2.02
N ARG A 10 -12.64 -12.53 0.91
CA ARG A 10 -13.03 -11.23 0.30
C ARG A 10 -14.46 -11.20 -0.23
N THR A 11 -15.12 -12.34 -0.32
CA THR A 11 -16.51 -12.48 -0.80
C THR A 11 -17.56 -12.26 0.29
N VAL A 12 -17.17 -12.16 1.57
CA VAL A 12 -18.15 -11.89 2.63
C VAL A 12 -18.68 -10.45 2.53
N LYS A 13 -19.91 -10.23 2.97
CA LYS A 13 -20.52 -8.89 2.97
C LYS A 13 -19.99 -7.99 4.08
N SER A 14 -19.65 -8.57 5.23
CA SER A 14 -19.20 -7.86 6.42
C SER A 14 -18.23 -8.74 7.21
N ILE A 15 -17.26 -8.11 7.85
CA ILE A 15 -16.27 -8.70 8.76
C ILE A 15 -16.42 -7.98 10.10
N ALA A 16 -16.77 -8.72 11.15
CA ALA A 16 -16.76 -8.18 12.52
C ALA A 16 -15.32 -7.91 12.98
N LEU A 17 -15.07 -6.73 13.52
CA LEU A 17 -13.76 -6.29 13.99
C LEU A 17 -13.64 -6.50 15.49
N THR A 18 -12.60 -7.20 15.91
CA THR A 18 -12.24 -7.39 17.31
C THR A 18 -11.72 -6.08 17.92
N PRO A 19 -11.77 -5.91 19.25
CA PRO A 19 -11.18 -4.74 19.92
C PRO A 19 -9.71 -4.51 19.53
N GLU A 20 -8.93 -5.58 19.36
CA GLU A 20 -7.52 -5.52 18.97
C GLU A 20 -7.32 -4.97 17.55
N VAL A 21 -8.10 -5.46 16.58
CA VAL A 21 -8.05 -4.95 15.20
C VAL A 21 -8.49 -3.49 15.12
N ARG A 22 -9.54 -3.12 15.87
CA ARG A 22 -10.02 -1.74 15.93
C ARG A 22 -8.96 -0.79 16.51
N ALA A 23 -8.26 -1.23 17.56
CA ALA A 23 -7.16 -0.46 18.15
C ALA A 23 -5.96 -0.35 17.19
N MET A 24 -5.60 -1.43 16.50
CA MET A 24 -4.49 -1.44 15.54
C MET A 24 -4.74 -0.51 14.35
N LEU A 25 -5.96 -0.56 13.79
CA LEU A 25 -6.33 0.27 12.63
C LEU A 25 -6.75 1.69 13.02
N ASP A 26 -6.93 1.95 14.32
CA ASP A 26 -7.43 3.21 14.88
C ASP A 26 -8.80 3.59 14.29
N VAL A 27 -9.77 2.67 14.41
CA VAL A 27 -11.14 2.81 13.89
C VAL A 27 -12.19 2.52 14.96
N THR A 28 -13.33 3.20 14.86
CA THR A 28 -14.46 3.02 15.79
C THR A 28 -15.48 2.00 15.31
N ALA A 29 -15.54 1.69 14.00
CA ALA A 29 -16.48 0.72 13.45
C ALA A 29 -16.29 -0.66 14.09
N THR A 30 -17.40 -1.37 14.31
CA THR A 30 -17.40 -2.73 14.87
C THR A 30 -17.44 -3.81 13.78
N GLU A 31 -17.76 -3.42 12.56
CA GLU A 31 -17.74 -4.28 11.38
C GLU A 31 -17.47 -3.45 10.12
N MET A 32 -16.93 -4.08 9.08
CA MET A 32 -16.63 -3.45 7.80
C MET A 32 -16.80 -4.44 6.63
N ALA A 33 -17.18 -3.94 5.45
CA ALA A 33 -17.04 -4.73 4.24
C ALA A 33 -15.54 -4.95 3.93
N PRO A 34 -15.16 -6.02 3.20
CA PRO A 34 -13.75 -6.31 2.91
C PRO A 34 -12.97 -5.16 2.24
N ASN A 35 -13.59 -4.43 1.31
CA ASN A 35 -12.93 -3.29 0.67
C ASN A 35 -12.73 -2.12 1.61
N ASP A 36 -13.72 -1.82 2.47
CA ASP A 36 -13.61 -0.77 3.48
C ASP A 36 -12.50 -1.10 4.49
N LEU A 37 -12.37 -2.37 4.86
CA LEU A 37 -11.30 -2.85 5.73
C LEU A 37 -9.92 -2.69 5.07
N LEU A 38 -9.78 -3.04 3.79
CA LEU A 38 -8.53 -2.81 3.04
C LEU A 38 -8.19 -1.31 2.95
N HIS A 39 -9.20 -0.48 2.69
CA HIS A 39 -9.05 0.98 2.66
C HIS A 39 -8.64 1.53 4.04
N ALA A 40 -9.18 0.99 5.13
CA ALA A 40 -8.76 1.33 6.49
C ALA A 40 -7.33 0.87 6.80
N ILE A 41 -6.93 -0.32 6.34
CA ILE A 41 -5.56 -0.84 6.49
C ILE A 41 -4.53 0.08 5.83
N LEU A 42 -4.81 0.59 4.63
CA LEU A 42 -3.92 1.53 3.94
C LEU A 42 -3.72 2.84 4.72
N LYS A 43 -4.72 3.23 5.53
CA LYS A 43 -4.70 4.44 6.36
C LYS A 43 -4.31 4.18 7.81
N ALA A 44 -3.97 2.94 8.17
CA ALA A 44 -3.63 2.60 9.54
C ALA A 44 -2.35 3.32 9.99
N PRO A 45 -2.23 3.69 11.28
CA PRO A 45 -0.97 4.15 11.82
C PRO A 45 0.06 3.02 11.76
N ALA A 46 1.18 3.26 11.08
CA ALA A 46 2.26 2.28 10.94
C ALA A 46 3.61 2.99 10.76
N ASP A 47 4.71 2.28 10.95
CA ASP A 47 6.02 2.81 10.59
C ASP A 47 6.29 2.67 9.09
N LEU A 48 5.94 1.51 8.51
CA LEU A 48 6.20 1.15 7.12
C LEU A 48 4.94 0.59 6.45
N LEU A 49 4.60 1.14 5.28
CA LEU A 49 3.71 0.52 4.30
C LEU A 49 4.55 -0.06 3.17
N TYR A 50 4.63 -1.39 3.09
CA TYR A 50 5.30 -2.08 1.98
C TYR A 50 4.25 -2.49 0.93
N ASN A 51 4.30 -1.87 -0.25
CA ASN A 51 3.41 -2.18 -1.35
C ASN A 51 4.07 -3.17 -2.32
N GLY A 52 3.77 -4.45 -2.16
CA GLY A 52 4.15 -5.51 -3.11
C GLY A 52 3.00 -5.99 -4.00
N GLY A 53 1.91 -5.23 -4.08
CA GLY A 53 0.70 -5.60 -4.83
C GLY A 53 0.75 -5.20 -6.31
N ILE A 54 -0.30 -5.57 -7.04
CA ILE A 54 -0.51 -5.14 -8.42
C ILE A 54 -1.54 -4.01 -8.44
N GLY A 55 -1.15 -2.90 -9.06
CA GLY A 55 -2.00 -1.74 -9.30
C GLY A 55 -1.67 -0.54 -8.43
N THR A 56 -2.45 0.52 -8.61
CA THR A 56 -2.17 1.84 -8.04
C THR A 56 -3.11 2.11 -6.87
N TYR A 57 -2.54 2.07 -5.67
CA TYR A 57 -3.23 2.15 -4.38
C TYR A 57 -3.28 3.58 -3.83
N ILE A 58 -2.36 4.44 -4.27
CA ILE A 58 -2.20 5.80 -3.76
C ILE A 58 -2.23 6.79 -4.92
N LYS A 59 -3.04 7.85 -4.81
CA LYS A 59 -3.09 8.98 -5.74
C LYS A 59 -3.02 10.32 -5.00
N ALA A 60 -2.93 11.44 -5.71
CA ALA A 60 -3.20 12.74 -5.09
C ALA A 60 -4.70 12.98 -4.92
N SER A 61 -5.05 13.82 -3.96
CA SER A 61 -6.41 14.35 -3.79
C SER A 61 -6.91 15.11 -5.03
N THR A 62 -6.01 15.70 -5.81
CA THR A 62 -6.30 16.40 -7.07
C THR A 62 -6.55 15.47 -8.25
N GLU A 63 -6.26 14.18 -8.12
CA GLU A 63 -6.53 13.18 -9.16
C GLU A 63 -7.88 12.50 -8.91
N THR A 64 -8.64 12.25 -9.97
CA THR A 64 -9.80 11.37 -9.93
C THR A 64 -9.37 9.92 -10.09
N HIS A 65 -10.18 8.97 -9.62
CA HIS A 65 -9.92 7.55 -9.85
C HIS A 65 -9.81 7.19 -11.34
N ALA A 66 -10.63 7.83 -12.19
CA ALA A 66 -10.61 7.62 -13.64
C ALA A 66 -9.27 8.04 -14.29
N GLN A 67 -8.61 9.08 -13.78
CA GLN A 67 -7.30 9.54 -14.30
C GLN A 67 -6.17 8.55 -14.00
N VAL A 68 -6.29 7.76 -12.92
CA VAL A 68 -5.28 6.75 -12.57
C VAL A 68 -5.30 5.55 -13.53
N GLY A 69 -6.47 5.24 -14.10
CA GLY A 69 -6.60 4.17 -15.10
C GLY A 69 -6.64 2.74 -14.54
N ASP A 70 -6.73 2.57 -13.22
CA ASP A 70 -6.78 1.26 -12.55
C ASP A 70 -8.10 1.04 -11.80
N ARG A 71 -9.12 0.58 -12.53
CA ARG A 71 -10.47 0.38 -11.97
C ARG A 71 -10.54 -0.69 -10.89
N ALA A 72 -9.63 -1.67 -10.89
CA ALA A 72 -9.67 -2.78 -9.95
C ALA A 72 -9.38 -2.30 -8.51
N ASN A 73 -8.59 -1.23 -8.37
CA ASN A 73 -8.23 -0.65 -7.08
C ASN A 73 -9.02 0.62 -6.72
N ASP A 74 -9.97 1.07 -7.54
CA ASP A 74 -10.72 2.32 -7.30
C ASP A 74 -11.38 2.35 -5.92
N GLY A 75 -12.05 1.26 -5.53
CA GLY A 75 -12.78 1.17 -4.26
C GLY A 75 -11.91 1.06 -3.01
N LEU A 76 -10.59 0.86 -3.16
CA LEU A 76 -9.66 0.78 -2.03
C LEU A 76 -8.62 1.90 -2.04
N ARG A 77 -8.43 2.60 -3.16
CA ARG A 77 -7.39 3.62 -3.34
C ARG A 77 -7.58 4.78 -2.36
N VAL A 78 -6.47 5.26 -1.82
CA VAL A 78 -6.40 6.39 -0.88
C VAL A 78 -5.65 7.57 -1.51
N ASN A 79 -5.82 8.75 -0.92
CA ASN A 79 -4.97 9.89 -1.24
C ASN A 79 -3.67 9.84 -0.44
N GLY A 80 -2.58 10.39 -1.00
CA GLY A 80 -1.28 10.46 -0.33
C GLY A 80 -1.35 11.20 1.02
N ALA A 81 -2.18 12.24 1.10
CA ALA A 81 -2.43 13.00 2.33
C ALA A 81 -3.16 12.20 3.43
N GLU A 82 -3.79 11.07 3.10
CA GLU A 82 -4.50 10.22 4.06
C GLU A 82 -3.60 9.15 4.68
N LEU A 83 -2.40 8.94 4.15
CA LEU A 83 -1.47 7.96 4.68
C LEU A 83 -0.92 8.41 6.02
N ARG A 84 -0.97 7.49 6.99
CA ARG A 84 -0.47 7.70 8.36
C ARG A 84 0.83 6.95 8.63
N CYS A 85 1.38 6.27 7.63
CA CYS A 85 2.66 5.60 7.76
C CYS A 85 3.81 6.60 7.66
N LYS A 86 4.95 6.31 8.31
CA LYS A 86 6.15 7.16 8.23
C LYS A 86 6.92 6.97 6.93
N VAL A 87 6.92 5.73 6.42
CA VAL A 87 7.64 5.34 5.20
C VAL A 87 6.71 4.50 4.31
N VAL A 88 6.78 4.73 3.01
CA VAL A 88 6.23 3.84 1.98
C VAL A 88 7.39 3.26 1.19
N ALA A 89 7.36 1.95 0.99
CA ALA A 89 8.27 1.24 0.10
C ALA A 89 7.49 0.58 -1.04
N GLU A 90 7.86 0.87 -2.28
CA GLU A 90 7.21 0.32 -3.47
C GLU A 90 7.93 -0.92 -3.99
N GLY A 91 7.59 -2.08 -3.41
CA GLY A 91 8.08 -3.38 -3.89
C GLY A 91 7.46 -3.84 -5.21
N GLY A 92 6.26 -3.37 -5.54
CA GLY A 92 5.61 -3.53 -6.84
C GLY A 92 5.85 -2.33 -7.77
N ASN A 93 5.39 -2.43 -9.01
CA ASN A 93 5.46 -1.32 -9.97
C ASN A 93 4.21 -0.44 -9.85
N LEU A 94 4.41 0.88 -9.91
CA LEU A 94 3.35 1.88 -9.98
C LEU A 94 2.31 1.78 -8.85
N GLY A 95 2.79 1.48 -7.63
CA GLY A 95 1.96 1.44 -6.42
C GLY A 95 1.31 2.79 -6.10
N CYS A 96 1.99 3.88 -6.48
CA CYS A 96 1.54 5.25 -6.34
C CYS A 96 1.55 5.98 -7.70
N THR A 97 0.61 6.91 -7.91
CA THR A 97 0.78 7.94 -8.95
C THR A 97 1.93 8.88 -8.57
N GLN A 98 2.50 9.58 -9.55
CA GLN A 98 3.56 10.56 -9.24
C GLN A 98 3.05 11.70 -8.35
N LEU A 99 1.85 12.23 -8.63
CA LEU A 99 1.26 13.27 -7.80
C LEU A 99 0.93 12.74 -6.39
N GLY A 100 0.51 11.48 -6.27
CA GLY A 100 0.28 10.83 -4.97
C GLY A 100 1.55 10.72 -4.12
N ARG A 101 2.69 10.37 -4.74
CA ARG A 101 4.00 10.38 -4.03
C ARG A 101 4.34 11.78 -3.53
N ILE A 102 4.16 12.80 -4.37
CA ILE A 102 4.45 14.20 -4.02
C ILE A 102 3.55 14.64 -2.86
N GLU A 103 2.25 14.35 -2.94
CA GLU A 103 1.30 14.71 -1.88
C GLU A 103 1.67 14.04 -0.55
N TYR A 104 1.97 12.74 -0.55
CA TYR A 104 2.41 12.02 0.65
C TYR A 104 3.70 12.61 1.24
N ALA A 105 4.70 12.90 0.40
CA ALA A 105 5.95 13.52 0.84
C ALA A 105 5.75 14.93 1.41
N GLN A 106 4.87 15.73 0.80
CA GLN A 106 4.50 17.06 1.32
C GLN A 106 3.81 17.00 2.69
N HIS A 107 3.15 15.87 3.00
CA HIS A 107 2.55 15.61 4.30
C HIS A 107 3.52 14.98 5.31
N GLY A 108 4.83 14.98 5.02
CA GLY A 108 5.89 14.53 5.93
C GLY A 108 6.25 13.05 5.82
N GLY A 109 5.65 12.33 4.86
CA GLY A 109 5.99 10.96 4.53
C GLY A 109 7.36 10.82 3.85
N ARG A 110 7.92 9.62 3.89
CA ARG A 110 9.17 9.28 3.17
C ARG A 110 8.89 8.18 2.16
N ILE A 111 9.25 8.44 0.91
CA ILE A 111 8.96 7.53 -0.21
C ILE A 111 10.01 7.74 -1.31
N ASN A 112 10.45 6.65 -1.92
CA ASN A 112 11.18 6.69 -3.18
C ASN A 112 10.24 6.29 -4.33
N THR A 113 10.73 6.37 -5.56
CA THR A 113 10.06 5.69 -6.67
C THR A 113 10.30 4.19 -6.61
N ASP A 114 9.32 3.41 -7.05
CA ASP A 114 9.43 1.97 -7.33
C ASP A 114 10.76 1.53 -7.97
N ALA A 115 11.26 2.27 -8.97
CA ALA A 115 12.52 1.99 -9.64
C ALA A 115 13.75 1.95 -8.71
N ILE A 116 13.68 2.56 -7.53
CA ILE A 116 14.71 2.46 -6.48
C ILE A 116 14.37 1.28 -5.55
N ASP A 117 13.15 1.25 -5.03
CA ASP A 117 12.74 0.32 -3.97
C ASP A 117 12.66 -1.15 -4.43
N ASN A 118 12.38 -1.42 -5.71
CA ASN A 118 12.24 -2.77 -6.26
C ASN A 118 13.40 -3.21 -7.18
N SER A 119 14.50 -2.45 -7.19
CA SER A 119 15.65 -2.67 -8.07
C SER A 119 16.52 -3.88 -7.75
N ALA A 120 16.34 -4.52 -6.58
CA ALA A 120 17.20 -5.60 -6.10
C ALA A 120 17.34 -6.77 -7.10
N GLY A 121 16.28 -7.10 -7.84
CA GLY A 121 16.35 -8.15 -8.87
C GLY A 121 17.27 -7.78 -10.04
N VAL A 122 17.29 -6.51 -10.44
CA VAL A 122 18.19 -6.01 -11.49
C VAL A 122 19.64 -6.02 -11.01
N ASP A 123 19.88 -5.56 -9.78
CA ASP A 123 21.22 -5.53 -9.17
C ASP A 123 21.82 -6.95 -9.01
N CYS A 124 21.03 -7.91 -8.51
CA CYS A 124 21.46 -9.31 -8.44
C CYS A 124 21.80 -9.89 -9.82
N SER A 125 21.00 -9.54 -10.84
CA SER A 125 21.23 -9.98 -12.22
C SER A 125 22.52 -9.40 -12.81
N ASP A 126 22.82 -8.13 -12.55
CA ASP A 126 24.06 -7.50 -13.01
C ASP A 126 25.30 -8.20 -12.41
N HIS A 127 25.27 -8.46 -11.10
CA HIS A 127 26.33 -9.22 -10.43
C HIS A 127 26.48 -10.64 -10.99
N GLU A 128 25.37 -11.35 -11.24
CA GLU A 128 25.41 -12.70 -11.79
C GLU A 128 26.01 -12.73 -13.20
N VAL A 129 25.63 -11.78 -14.07
CA VAL A 129 26.18 -11.69 -15.43
C VAL A 129 27.67 -11.32 -15.39
N ASN A 130 28.07 -10.35 -14.57
CA ASN A 130 29.47 -9.92 -14.47
C ASN A 130 30.41 -11.03 -13.96
N ILE A 131 29.93 -11.89 -13.05
CA ILE A 131 30.71 -13.06 -12.59
C ILE A 131 30.87 -14.10 -13.71
N LYS A 132 29.86 -14.30 -14.56
CA LYS A 132 29.90 -15.25 -15.69
C LYS A 132 30.80 -14.83 -16.84
N ILE A 133 31.14 -13.54 -16.97
CA ILE A 133 32.07 -13.05 -18.00
C ILE A 133 33.53 -13.42 -17.69
N LEU A 134 33.85 -13.68 -16.42
CA LEU A 134 35.20 -14.01 -15.96
C LEU A 134 35.48 -15.53 -15.86
N LEU A 135 34.49 -16.38 -16.14
CA LEU A 135 34.58 -17.85 -16.16
C LEU A 135 34.45 -18.38 -17.59
#